data_AF-A0A2H6IQI0-F1
#
_entry.id   AF-A0A2H6IQI0-F1
#
_cell.length_a   1.000
_cell.length_b   1.000
_cell.length_c   1.000
_cell.angle_alpha   90.00
_cell.angle_beta   90.00
_cell.angle_gamma   90.00
#
_symmetry.space_group_name_H-M   'P 1'
#
loop_
_entity.id
_entity.type
_entity.pdbx_description
1 polymer ?
#
loop_
_entity_poly.entity_id
_entity_poly.type
_entity_poly.pdbx_seq_one_letter_code
_entity_poly.pdbx_strand_id
1 'polypeptide(L)'
;MKEPGKTTELFRKILLSIDITFHIVAAFLLLVACGFILFNASLNILEPSRASMIAMINDVLLSLIILELLWTVIRFLKKQKFILAPFLAIGIIAAVRRILLIEAQTSAMAHTPVEKLYEIGLSAVVILILMAAHYLSVKAQKLEEKA
;
A
#
# COMPACT_ATOMS: atom_id res chain seq x y z
N MET A 1 -30.05 30.28 -5.40
CA MET A 1 -28.83 29.96 -4.64
C MET A 1 -29.27 29.45 -3.27
N LYS A 2 -29.47 28.13 -3.12
CA LYS A 2 -30.12 27.52 -1.94
C LYS A 2 -29.04 27.25 -0.90
N GLU A 3 -29.13 27.87 0.27
CA GLU A 3 -28.17 27.68 1.36
C GLU A 3 -28.06 26.18 1.70
N PRO A 4 -26.83 25.62 1.82
CA PRO A 4 -26.66 24.22 2.20
C PRO A 4 -27.18 24.02 3.63
N GLY A 5 -28.17 23.13 3.78
CA GLY A 5 -28.79 22.84 5.07
C GLY A 5 -27.76 22.34 6.08
N LYS A 6 -27.85 22.83 7.32
CA LYS A 6 -27.01 22.48 8.49
C LYS A 6 -26.82 20.96 8.69
N THR A 7 -27.73 20.13 8.19
CA THR A 7 -27.66 18.66 8.19
C THR A 7 -26.58 18.10 7.27
N THR A 8 -26.36 18.68 6.09
CA THR A 8 -25.34 18.24 5.12
C THR A 8 -23.92 18.52 5.62
N GLU A 9 -23.73 19.67 6.28
CA GLU A 9 -22.48 20.07 6.93
C GLU A 9 -22.07 19.10 8.06
N LEU A 10 -23.04 18.69 8.88
CA LEU A 10 -22.82 17.75 9.99
C LEU A 10 -22.47 16.35 9.50
N PHE A 11 -23.21 15.81 8.53
CA PHE A 11 -22.91 14.51 7.91
C PHE A 11 -21.51 14.48 7.30
N ARG A 12 -21.13 15.55 6.59
CA ARG A 12 -19.80 15.68 6.00
C ARG A 12 -18.70 15.70 7.06
N LYS A 13 -18.87 16.47 8.15
CA LYS A 13 -17.90 16.51 9.26
C LYS A 13 -17.73 15.16 9.93
N ILE A 14 -18.83 14.44 10.18
CA ILE A 14 -18.80 13.13 10.81
C ILE A 14 -18.08 12.12 9.91
N LEU A 15 -18.43 12.07 8.62
CA LEU A 15 -17.80 11.17 7.66
C LEU A 15 -16.28 11.42 7.57
N LEU A 16 -15.87 12.69 7.51
CA LEU A 16 -14.46 13.09 7.49
C LEU A 16 -13.73 12.73 8.79
N SER A 17 -14.37 12.90 9.94
CA SER A 17 -13.77 12.56 11.23
C SER A 17 -13.55 11.05 11.36
N ILE A 18 -14.50 10.24 10.88
CA ILE A 18 -14.41 8.79 10.87
C ILE A 18 -13.24 8.34 9.97
N ASP A 19 -13.17 8.84 8.74
CA ASP A 19 -12.11 8.50 7.78
C ASP A 19 -10.70 8.81 8.34
N ILE A 20 -10.52 9.99 8.94
CA ILE A 20 -9.26 10.38 9.57
C ILE A 20 -8.91 9.44 10.73
N THR A 21 -9.90 9.07 11.55
CA THR A 21 -9.69 8.17 12.69
C THR A 21 -9.22 6.80 12.23
N PHE A 22 -9.86 6.22 11.21
CA PHE A 22 -9.45 4.94 10.62
C PHE A 22 -8.01 4.96 10.10
N HIS A 23 -7.63 6.02 9.40
CA HIS A 23 -6.26 6.15 8.87
C HIS A 23 -5.21 6.34 9.97
N ILE A 24 -5.52 7.10 11.03
CA ILE A 24 -4.62 7.25 12.18
C ILE A 24 -4.42 5.90 12.88
N VAL A 25 -5.50 5.15 13.10
CA VAL A 25 -5.42 3.81 13.70
C VAL A 25 -4.62 2.86 12.81
N ALA A 26 -4.86 2.88 11.49
CA ALA A 26 -4.10 2.07 10.53
C ALA A 26 -2.59 2.43 10.54
N ALA A 27 -2.25 3.72 10.54
CA ALA A 27 -0.86 4.17 10.63
C ALA A 27 -0.18 3.69 11.92
N PHE A 28 -0.88 3.79 13.05
CA PHE A 28 -0.37 3.33 14.33
C PHE A 28 -0.13 1.81 14.34
N LEU A 29 -1.10 1.01 13.85
CA LEU A 29 -0.96 -0.44 13.76
C LEU A 29 0.18 -0.87 12.84
N LEU A 30 0.35 -0.22 11.69
CA LEU A 30 1.47 -0.48 10.78
C LEU A 30 2.81 -0.18 11.45
N LEU A 31 2.91 0.90 12.23
CA LEU A 31 4.12 1.25 12.95
C LEU A 31 4.48 0.22 14.03
N VAL A 32 3.49 -0.24 14.79
CA VAL A 32 3.65 -1.32 15.77
C VAL A 32 4.10 -2.62 15.10
N ALA A 33 3.46 -3.01 13.98
CA ALA A 33 3.81 -4.21 13.24
C ALA A 33 5.25 -4.15 12.70
N CYS A 34 5.65 -3.03 12.13
CA CYS A 34 7.02 -2.81 11.65
C CYS A 34 8.03 -2.95 12.80
N GLY A 35 7.78 -2.30 13.94
CA GLY A 35 8.63 -2.42 15.13
C GLY A 35 8.76 -3.86 15.62
N PHE A 36 7.65 -4.61 15.65
CA PHE A 36 7.65 -6.01 16.07
C PHE A 36 8.45 -6.92 15.12
N ILE A 37 8.29 -6.74 13.80
CA ILE A 37 9.02 -7.53 12.80
C ILE A 37 10.52 -7.26 12.88
N LEU A 38 10.93 -5.99 12.95
CA LEU A 38 12.35 -5.62 13.09
C LEU A 38 12.94 -6.13 14.41
N PHE A 39 12.16 -6.14 15.49
CA PHE A 39 12.58 -6.70 16.77
C PHE A 39 12.85 -8.21 16.65
N ASN A 40 11.92 -8.98 16.07
CA ASN A 40 12.12 -10.41 15.82
C ASN A 40 13.31 -10.68 14.90
N ALA A 41 13.45 -9.90 13.82
CA ALA A 41 14.59 -9.99 12.91
C ALA A 41 15.92 -9.77 13.64
N SER A 42 15.96 -8.85 14.62
CA SER A 42 17.15 -8.58 15.42
C SER A 42 17.50 -9.72 16.37
N LEU A 43 16.50 -10.42 16.93
CA LEU A 43 16.73 -11.59 17.77
C LEU A 43 17.30 -12.77 16.98
N ASN A 44 16.89 -12.94 15.72
CA ASN A 44 17.39 -14.00 14.83
C ASN A 44 18.88 -13.86 14.46
N ILE A 45 19.52 -12.73 14.77
CA ILE A 45 20.97 -12.50 14.59
C ILE A 45 21.81 -13.31 15.60
N LEU A 46 21.23 -13.64 16.77
CA LEU A 46 21.95 -14.31 17.87
C LEU A 46 22.30 -15.77 17.56
N GLU A 47 21.59 -16.42 16.63
CA GLU A 47 21.89 -17.78 16.15
C GLU A 47 22.05 -17.78 14.62
N PRO A 48 23.23 -17.38 14.12
CA PRO A 48 23.45 -17.19 12.69
C PRO A 48 23.49 -18.54 11.96
N SER A 49 22.41 -18.85 11.25
CA SER A 49 22.30 -19.94 10.29
C SER A 49 21.94 -19.40 8.90
N ARG A 50 22.16 -20.19 7.84
CA ARG A 50 21.74 -19.81 6.48
C ARG A 50 20.22 -19.54 6.41
N ALA A 51 19.42 -20.33 7.13
CA ALA A 51 17.99 -20.15 7.20
C ALA A 51 17.63 -18.85 7.96
N SER A 52 18.32 -18.55 9.06
CA SER A 52 18.13 -17.31 9.84
C SER A 52 18.46 -16.06 9.02
N MET A 53 19.50 -16.09 8.17
CA MET A 53 19.84 -14.97 7.29
C MET A 53 18.75 -14.70 6.25
N ILE A 54 18.20 -15.75 5.63
CA ILE A 54 17.10 -15.62 4.67
C ILE A 54 15.84 -15.08 5.35
N ALA A 55 15.52 -15.59 6.54
CA ALA A 55 14.40 -15.10 7.34
C ALA A 55 14.56 -13.61 7.71
N MET A 56 15.76 -13.20 8.13
CA MET A 56 16.07 -11.80 8.45
C MET A 56 15.89 -10.88 7.24
N ILE A 57 16.36 -11.27 6.06
CA ILE A 57 16.17 -10.50 4.82
C ILE A 57 14.68 -10.35 4.50
N ASN A 58 13.92 -11.44 4.63
CA ASN A 58 12.48 -11.41 4.41
C ASN A 58 11.76 -10.48 5.41
N ASP A 59 12.13 -10.51 6.68
CA ASP A 59 11.56 -9.65 7.72
C ASP A 59 11.90 -8.17 7.53
N VAL A 60 13.13 -7.87 7.08
CA VAL A 60 13.54 -6.51 6.72
C VAL A 60 12.78 -6.03 5.48
N LEU A 61 12.67 -6.84 4.44
CA LEU A 61 11.90 -6.51 3.24
C LEU A 61 10.42 -6.27 3.59
N LEU A 62 9.84 -7.12 4.45
CA LEU A 62 8.48 -6.97 4.94
C LEU A 62 8.31 -5.67 5.74
N SER A 63 9.31 -5.29 6.55
CA SER A 63 9.31 -4.02 7.27
C SER A 63 9.38 -2.81 6.34
N LEU A 64 10.22 -2.86 5.29
CA LEU A 64 10.30 -1.81 4.26
C LEU A 64 8.96 -1.67 3.52
N ILE A 65 8.34 -2.80 3.19
CA ILE A 65 6.99 -2.88 2.63
C ILE A 65 5.99 -2.16 3.56
N ILE A 66 5.96 -2.48 4.86
CA ILE A 66 5.06 -1.83 5.82
C ILE A 66 5.34 -0.32 5.90
N LEU A 67 6.61 0.08 5.91
CA LEU A 67 7.01 1.49 5.96
C LEU A 67 6.52 2.28 4.74
N GLU A 68 6.54 1.66 3.56
CA GLU A 68 6.01 2.24 2.32
C GLU A 68 4.46 2.39 2.37
N LEU A 69 3.73 1.48 3.05
CA LEU A 69 2.28 1.68 3.30
C LEU A 69 2.06 2.82 4.29
N LEU A 70 2.87 2.89 5.34
CA LEU A 70 2.77 3.96 6.31
C LEU A 70 2.95 5.32 5.64
N TRP A 71 3.93 5.44 4.74
CA TRP A 71 4.13 6.66 3.95
C TRP A 71 2.93 7.00 3.08
N THR A 72 2.32 5.98 2.46
CA THR A 72 1.08 6.11 1.69
C THR A 72 -0.08 6.62 2.55
N VAL A 73 -0.29 6.05 3.73
CA VAL A 73 -1.34 6.46 4.68
C VAL A 73 -1.10 7.90 5.15
N ILE A 74 0.15 8.27 5.44
CA ILE A 74 0.52 9.64 5.83
C ILE A 74 0.24 10.62 4.68
N ARG A 75 0.58 10.25 3.44
CA ARG A 75 0.31 11.06 2.24
C ARG A 75 -1.18 11.30 2.04
N PHE A 76 -2.00 10.29 2.29
CA PHE A 76 -3.46 10.40 2.27
C PHE A 76 -3.98 11.34 3.38
N LEU A 77 -3.49 11.18 4.61
CA LEU A 77 -3.85 12.01 5.76
C LEU A 77 -3.55 13.50 5.58
N LYS A 78 -2.55 13.86 4.75
CA LYS A 78 -2.22 15.26 4.43
C LYS A 78 -3.27 15.99 3.56
N LYS A 79 -4.48 15.41 3.39
CA LYS A 79 -5.65 16.06 2.77
C LYS A 79 -5.38 16.67 1.41
N GLN A 80 -4.82 15.87 0.49
CA GLN A 80 -5.13 16.13 -0.92
C GLN A 80 -6.63 15.87 -1.11
N LYS A 81 -7.34 16.68 -1.91
CA LYS A 81 -8.71 16.36 -2.34
C LYS A 81 -8.74 14.90 -2.85
N PHE A 82 -9.89 14.24 -2.82
CA PHE A 82 -10.03 12.87 -3.34
C PHE A 82 -9.72 12.86 -4.85
N ILE A 83 -8.44 12.78 -5.19
CA ILE A 83 -7.92 12.81 -6.54
C ILE A 83 -7.68 11.36 -6.87
N LEU A 84 -8.24 10.91 -7.99
CA LEU A 84 -8.13 9.53 -8.43
C LEU A 84 -6.67 9.11 -8.65
N ALA A 85 -5.82 10.04 -9.10
CA ALA A 85 -4.39 9.80 -9.37
C ALA A 85 -3.60 9.24 -8.17
N PRO A 86 -3.57 9.86 -6.97
CA PRO A 86 -2.88 9.29 -5.82
C PRO A 86 -3.47 7.94 -5.38
N PHE A 87 -4.77 7.70 -5.53
CA PHE A 87 -5.36 6.39 -5.22
C PHE A 87 -4.87 5.29 -6.19
N LEU A 88 -4.82 5.57 -7.49
CA LEU A 88 -4.29 4.62 -8.48
C LEU A 88 -2.80 4.37 -8.30
N ALA A 89 -2.02 5.39 -7.97
CA ALA A 89 -0.60 5.24 -7.65
C ALA A 89 -0.39 4.28 -6.47
N ILE A 90 -1.21 4.39 -5.44
CA ILE A 90 -1.19 3.48 -4.28
C ILE A 90 -1.51 2.04 -4.69
N GLY A 91 -2.53 1.84 -5.53
CA GLY A 91 -2.88 0.52 -6.05
C GLY A 91 -1.74 -0.12 -6.85
N ILE A 92 -1.04 0.67 -7.67
CA ILE A 92 0.12 0.20 -8.44
C ILE A 92 1.26 -0.20 -7.49
N ILE A 93 1.60 0.65 -6.52
CA ILE A 93 2.65 0.36 -5.52
C ILE A 93 2.32 -0.92 -4.74
N ALA A 94 1.05 -1.12 -4.34
CA ALA A 94 0.61 -2.32 -3.65
C ALA A 94 0.75 -3.60 -4.49
N ALA A 95 0.44 -3.54 -5.79
CA ALA A 95 0.57 -4.67 -6.69
C ALA A 95 2.04 -5.01 -7.02
N VAL A 96 2.90 -4.00 -7.27
CA VAL A 96 4.35 -4.20 -7.48
C VAL A 96 4.98 -4.85 -6.26
N ARG A 97 4.65 -4.37 -5.07
CA ARG A 97 5.08 -4.96 -3.80
C ARG A 97 4.68 -6.42 -3.66
N ARG A 98 3.45 -6.80 -4.05
CA ARG A 98 3.01 -8.19 -3.97
C ARG A 98 3.90 -9.10 -4.81
N ILE A 99 4.30 -8.64 -6.00
CA ILE A 99 5.28 -9.33 -6.85
C ILE A 99 6.61 -9.50 -6.11
N LEU A 100 7.19 -8.42 -5.58
CA LEU A 100 8.47 -8.46 -4.85
C LEU A 100 8.45 -9.41 -3.64
N LEU A 101 7.33 -9.46 -2.91
CA LEU A 101 7.17 -10.36 -1.77
C LEU A 101 7.07 -11.82 -2.21
N ILE A 102 6.35 -12.10 -3.30
CA ILE A 102 6.28 -13.46 -3.86
C ILE A 102 7.65 -13.88 -4.39
N GLU A 103 8.38 -13.00 -5.07
CA GLU A 103 9.74 -13.27 -5.55
C GLU A 103 10.70 -13.54 -4.38
N ALA A 104 10.68 -12.73 -3.32
CA ALA A 104 11.53 -12.95 -2.15
C ALA A 104 11.24 -14.29 -1.48
N GLN A 105 9.96 -14.63 -1.25
CA GLN A 105 9.56 -15.92 -0.70
C GLN A 105 9.96 -17.10 -1.59
N THR A 106 9.83 -16.93 -2.91
CA THR A 106 10.13 -17.97 -3.88
C THR A 106 11.64 -18.16 -4.06
N SER A 107 12.43 -17.10 -3.92
CA SER A 107 13.89 -17.14 -4.07
C SER A 107 14.59 -18.07 -3.08
N ALA A 108 13.96 -18.36 -1.94
CA ALA A 108 14.42 -19.30 -0.94
C ALA A 108 14.01 -20.75 -1.19
N MET A 109 13.15 -21.03 -2.18
CA MET A 109 12.60 -22.35 -2.46
C MET A 109 13.37 -23.05 -3.59
N ALA A 110 13.64 -24.35 -3.41
CA ALA A 110 14.31 -25.17 -4.43
C ALA A 110 13.46 -25.38 -5.69
N HIS A 111 12.13 -25.35 -5.55
CA HIS A 111 11.16 -25.43 -6.64
C HIS A 111 10.10 -24.35 -6.48
N THR A 112 9.82 -23.61 -7.55
CA THR A 112 8.75 -22.60 -7.58
C THR A 112 7.41 -23.27 -7.86
N PRO A 113 6.42 -23.18 -6.93
CA PRO A 113 5.08 -23.69 -7.18
C PRO A 113 4.40 -22.91 -8.32
N VAL A 114 3.60 -23.59 -9.13
CA VAL A 114 2.86 -22.97 -10.24
C VAL A 114 1.84 -21.93 -9.76
N GLU A 115 1.35 -22.08 -8.54
CA GLU A 115 0.44 -21.13 -7.88
C GLU A 115 1.11 -19.76 -7.68
N LYS A 116 2.40 -19.74 -7.32
CA LYS A 116 3.16 -18.49 -7.12
C LYS A 116 3.40 -17.76 -8.44
N LEU A 117 3.62 -18.50 -9.53
CA LEU A 117 3.70 -17.95 -10.88
C LEU A 117 2.37 -17.31 -11.31
N TYR A 118 1.24 -17.95 -11.00
CA TYR A 118 -0.08 -17.39 -11.29
C TYR A 118 -0.36 -16.12 -10.47
N GLU A 119 0.02 -16.09 -9.19
CA GLU A 119 -0.11 -14.88 -8.36
C GLU A 119 0.71 -13.69 -8.90
N ILE A 120 1.94 -13.94 -9.38
CA ILE A 120 2.77 -12.90 -10.02
C ILE A 120 2.09 -12.42 -11.31
N GLY A 121 1.65 -13.35 -12.16
CA GLY A 121 0.96 -13.03 -13.41
C GLY A 121 -0.30 -12.19 -13.19
N LEU A 122 -1.13 -12.56 -12.21
CA LEU A 122 -2.32 -11.81 -11.83
C LEU A 122 -1.95 -10.40 -11.33
N SER A 123 -0.93 -10.29 -10.49
CA SER A 123 -0.46 -9.00 -9.98
C SER A 123 0.04 -8.09 -11.11
N ALA A 124 0.73 -8.65 -12.11
CA ALA A 124 1.16 -7.92 -13.30
C ALA A 124 -0.03 -7.42 -14.14
N VAL A 125 -1.07 -8.24 -14.33
CA VAL A 125 -2.30 -7.83 -15.02
C VAL A 125 -2.99 -6.69 -14.27
N VAL A 126 -3.07 -6.76 -12.93
CA VAL A 126 -3.64 -5.69 -12.10
C VAL A 126 -2.86 -4.38 -12.29
N ILE A 127 -1.52 -4.42 -12.32
CA ILE A 127 -0.69 -3.24 -12.58
C ILE A 127 -1.03 -2.61 -13.94
N LEU A 128 -1.16 -3.43 -15.00
CA LEU A 128 -1.50 -2.95 -16.34
C LEU A 128 -2.87 -2.26 -16.38
N ILE A 129 -3.88 -2.86 -15.72
CA ILE A 129 -5.23 -2.26 -15.63
C ILE A 129 -5.17 -0.92 -14.88
N LEU A 130 -4.47 -0.86 -13.77
CA LEU A 130 -4.34 0.37 -12.98
C LEU A 130 -3.56 1.46 -13.73
N MET A 131 -2.52 1.09 -14.48
CA MET A 131 -1.81 2.01 -15.37
C MET A 131 -2.71 2.57 -16.46
N ALA A 132 -3.53 1.72 -17.11
CA ALA A 132 -4.48 2.17 -18.12
C ALA A 132 -5.53 3.12 -17.52
N ALA A 133 -6.07 2.80 -16.35
CA ALA A 133 -6.98 3.67 -15.61
C ALA A 133 -6.31 5.01 -15.23
N HIS A 134 -5.04 4.98 -14.86
CA HIS A 134 -4.28 6.17 -14.47
C HIS A 134 -4.07 7.08 -15.68
N TYR A 135 -3.66 6.49 -16.80
CA TYR A 135 -3.52 7.20 -18.07
C TYR A 135 -4.83 7.86 -18.50
N LEU A 136 -5.96 7.14 -18.41
CA LEU A 136 -7.28 7.69 -18.73
C LEU A 136 -7.68 8.82 -17.78
N SER A 137 -7.43 8.67 -16.48
CA SER A 137 -7.71 9.70 -15.47
C SER A 137 -6.94 10.99 -15.75
N VAL A 138 -5.66 10.89 -16.10
CA VAL A 138 -4.84 12.07 -16.44
C VAL A 138 -5.31 12.70 -17.75
N LYS A 139 -5.72 11.90 -18.73
CA LYS A 139 -6.25 12.40 -20.00
C LYS A 139 -7.58 13.14 -19.82
N ALA A 140 -8.47 12.64 -18.96
CA ALA A 140 -9.76 13.28 -18.66
C ALA A 140 -9.57 14.65 -17.98
N GLN A 141 -8.65 14.75 -17.00
CA GLN A 141 -8.36 16.02 -16.32
C GLN A 141 -7.82 17.10 -17.29
N LYS A 142 -6.98 16.71 -18.25
CA LYS A 142 -6.48 17.62 -19.30
C LYS A 142 -7.56 18.11 -20.27
N LEU A 143 -8.67 17.38 -20.40
CA LEU A 143 -9.80 17.78 -21.25
C LEU A 143 -10.70 18.78 -20.53
N GLU A 144 -10.93 18.60 -19.23
CA GLU A 144 -11.67 19.56 -18.40
C GLU A 144 -10.94 20.90 -18.25
N GLU A 145 -9.60 20.90 -18.20
CA GLU A 145 -8.81 22.15 -18.10
C GLU A 145 -8.79 22.98 -19.40
N LYS A 146 -9.19 22.37 -20.54
CA LYS A 146 -9.21 23.03 -21.86
C LYS A 146 -10.62 23.46 -22.31
N ALA A 147 -11.66 23.12 -21.56
CA ALA A 147 -13.06 23.44 -21.85
C ALA A 147 -13.52 24.65 -21.01
#